data_AF-A5D2X5-F1
#
_entry.id   AF-A5D2X5-F1
#
_cell.length_a   1.000
_cell.length_b   1.000
_cell.length_c   1.000
_cell.angle_alpha   90.00
_cell.angle_beta   90.00
_cell.angle_gamma   90.00
#
_symmetry.space_group_name_H-M   'P 1'
#
loop_
_entity.id
_entity.type
_entity.pdbx_description
1 polymer ?
#
loop_
_entity_poly.entity_id
_entity_poly.type
_entity_poly.pdbx_seq_one_letter_code
_entity_poly.pdbx_strand_id
1 'polypeptide(L)' 'MADRVAQMVVKIYFEPQVEPHFHPDSYGYRLEKSATDTLTVTRQCCWRYDWVLEFDIKGLFDNIDHELLMKAVRKNTDSP' A
#
# COMPACT_ATOMS: atom_id res chain seq x y z
N MET A 1 -15.06 18.37 -8.89
CA MET A 1 -13.68 18.42 -9.44
C MET A 1 -12.67 18.87 -8.39
N ALA A 2 -12.98 19.87 -7.55
CA ALA A 2 -12.09 20.34 -6.48
C ALA A 2 -11.64 19.23 -5.50
N ASP A 3 -12.55 18.34 -5.09
CA ASP A 3 -12.26 17.25 -4.14
C ASP A 3 -11.15 16.29 -4.62
N ARG A 4 -11.23 15.83 -5.88
CA ARG A 4 -10.19 14.97 -6.47
C ARG A 4 -8.83 15.66 -6.60
N VAL A 5 -8.83 16.97 -6.82
CA VAL A 5 -7.59 17.76 -6.85
C VAL A 5 -6.99 17.85 -5.44
N ALA A 6 -7.82 18.13 -4.43
CA ALA A 6 -7.37 18.16 -3.03
C ALA A 6 -6.81 16.80 -2.59
N GLN A 7 -7.48 15.70 -2.91
CA GLN A 7 -6.99 14.34 -2.64
C GLN A 7 -5.66 14.05 -3.33
N MET A 8 -5.48 14.47 -4.58
CA MET A 8 -4.22 14.30 -5.31
C MET A 8 -3.08 15.10 -4.66
N VAL A 9 -3.36 16.33 -4.22
CA VAL A 9 -2.39 17.15 -3.49
C VAL A 9 -1.96 16.43 -2.20
N VAL A 10 -2.92 15.96 -1.39
CA VAL A 10 -2.61 15.19 -0.17
C VAL A 10 -1.76 13.97 -0.48
N LYS A 11 -2.11 13.20 -1.53
CA LYS A 11 -1.34 12.04 -1.98
C LYS A 11 0.12 12.38 -2.27
N ILE A 12 0.37 13.41 -3.08
CA ILE A 12 1.72 13.83 -3.47
C ILE A 12 2.58 14.21 -2.26
N TYR A 13 1.99 14.87 -1.26
CA TYR A 13 2.71 15.26 -0.04
C TYR A 13 2.92 14.09 0.93
N PHE A 14 1.96 13.17 1.00
CA PHE A 14 1.96 12.09 1.99
C PHE A 14 2.76 10.87 1.54
N GLU A 15 2.73 10.50 0.26
CA GLU A 15 3.42 9.32 -0.27
C GLU A 15 4.90 9.23 0.13
N PRO A 16 5.74 10.28 0.00
CA PRO A 16 7.15 10.21 0.38
C PRO A 16 7.38 9.93 1.88
N GLN A 17 6.41 10.27 2.74
CA GLN A 17 6.50 10.05 4.19
C GLN A 17 6.20 8.59 4.56
N VAL A 18 5.25 7.96 3.87
CA VAL A 18 4.88 6.56 4.12
C VAL A 18 5.70 5.55 3.34
N GLU A 19 6.29 5.94 2.20
CA GLU A 19 7.02 5.04 1.32
C GLU A 19 8.12 4.21 2.03
N PRO A 20 8.96 4.80 2.91
CA PRO A 20 9.99 4.05 3.65
C PRO A 20 9.44 3.02 4.65
N HIS A 21 8.17 3.12 5.03
CA HIS A 21 7.54 2.27 6.04
C HIS A 21 6.87 1.03 5.44
N PHE A 22 6.65 0.99 4.11
CA PHE A 22 6.04 -0.16 3.47
C PHE A 22 7.00 -1.36 3.46
N HIS A 23 6.40 -2.56 3.58
CA HIS A 23 7.15 -3.80 3.45
C HIS A 23 7.83 -3.89 2.07
N PRO A 24 9.05 -4.44 1.96
CA PRO A 24 9.75 -4.59 0.68
C PRO A 24 8.94 -5.36 -0.38
N ASP A 25 8.18 -6.36 0.07
CA ASP A 25 7.30 -7.20 -0.77
C ASP A 25 5.86 -6.65 -0.91
N SER A 26 5.64 -5.37 -0.57
CA SER A 26 4.38 -4.67 -0.87
C SER A 26 4.51 -3.93 -2.20
N TYR A 27 3.69 -4.27 -3.19
CA TYR A 27 3.81 -3.74 -4.56
C TYR A 27 2.61 -2.92 -5.03
N GLY A 28 1.42 -3.13 -4.46
CA GLY A 28 0.21 -2.46 -4.90
C GLY A 28 0.21 -0.96 -4.59
N TYR A 29 -0.30 -0.15 -5.53
CA TYR A 29 -0.51 1.30 -5.37
C TYR A 29 0.73 2.14 -5.03
N ARG A 30 1.95 1.60 -5.19
CA ARG A 30 3.20 2.29 -4.88
C ARG A 30 3.88 2.83 -6.14
N LEU A 31 4.53 3.99 -6.00
CA LEU A 31 5.39 4.51 -7.04
C LEU A 31 6.60 3.57 -7.20
N GLU A 32 7.11 3.41 -8.42
CA GLU A 32 8.28 2.57 -8.73
C GLU A 32 8.14 1.06 -8.44
N LYS A 33 6.94 0.59 -8.11
CA LYS A 33 6.61 -0.84 -7.99
C LYS A 33 5.62 -1.24 -9.07
N SER A 34 5.93 -2.33 -9.76
CA SER A 34 5.10 -2.86 -10.85
C SER A 34 4.65 -4.28 -10.57
N ALA A 35 3.58 -4.71 -11.27
CA ALA A 35 3.15 -6.10 -11.25
C ALA A 35 4.25 -7.06 -11.75
N THR A 36 5.12 -6.59 -12.66
CA THR A 36 6.27 -7.36 -13.16
C THR A 36 7.32 -7.61 -12.07
N ASP A 37 7.53 -6.65 -11.16
CA ASP A 37 8.43 -6.83 -10.02
C ASP A 37 7.89 -7.92 -9.08
N THR A 38 6.58 -7.93 -8.83
CA THR A 38 5.90 -8.97 -8.06
C THR A 38 6.14 -10.35 -8.67
N LEU A 39 5.98 -10.51 -9.99
CA LEU A 39 6.18 -11.79 -10.67
C LEU A 39 7.61 -12.31 -10.53
N THR A 40 8.58 -11.40 -10.55
CA THR A 40 10.00 -11.76 -10.41
C THR A 40 10.28 -12.34 -9.04
N VAL A 41 9.78 -11.71 -7.98
CA VAL A 41 9.93 -12.19 -6.59
C VAL A 41 9.12 -13.47 -6.36
N THR A 42 7.88 -13.54 -6.83
CA THR A 42 7.05 -14.75 -6.74
C THR A 42 7.74 -15.95 -7.40
N ARG A 43 8.36 -15.77 -8.57
CA ARG A 43 9.11 -16.84 -9.25
C ARG A 43 10.27 -17.37 -8.40
N GLN A 44 11.01 -16.48 -7.74
CA GLN A 44 12.10 -16.89 -6.83
C GLN A 44 11.56 -17.66 -5.62
N CYS A 45 10.41 -17.25 -5.08
CA CYS A 45 9.74 -17.95 -3.97
C CYS A 45 9.30 -19.37 -4.37
N CYS A 46 8.75 -19.55 -5.57
CA CYS A 46 8.35 -20.87 -6.09
C CYS A 46 9.53 -21.85 -6.25
N TRP A 47 10.77 -21.38 -6.30
CA TRP A 47 11.94 -22.27 -6.28
C TRP A 47 12.33 -22.75 -4.87
N ARG A 48 11.77 -22.12 -3.84
CA ARG A 48 12.05 -22.43 -2.43
C ARG A 48 10.92 -23.23 -1.78
N TYR A 49 9.69 -23.05 -2.25
CA TYR A 49 8.50 -23.70 -1.72
C TYR A 49 7.59 -24.18 -2.84
N ASP A 50 7.10 -25.41 -2.73
CA ASP A 50 6.20 -26.05 -3.71
C ASP A 50 4.71 -25.77 -3.45
N TRP A 51 4.40 -24.87 -2.52
CA TRP A 51 3.05 -24.51 -2.13
C TRP A 51 2.90 -22.99 -2.00
N VAL A 52 1.67 -22.50 -2.19
CA VAL A 52 1.29 -21.10 -2.03
C VAL A 52 0.04 -21.02 -1.15
N LEU A 53 -0.02 -19.99 -0.31
CA LEU A 53 -1.23 -19.64 0.41
C LEU A 53 -1.83 -18.40 -0.27
N GLU A 54 -2.94 -18.60 -0.97
CA GLU A 54 -3.72 -17.53 -1.59
C GLU A 54 -4.78 -17.03 -0.60
N PHE A 55 -4.79 -15.72 -0.34
CA PHE A 55 -5.80 -15.09 0.49
C PHE A 55 -6.13 -13.69 -0.02
N ASP A 56 -7.36 -13.27 0.22
CA ASP A 56 -7.88 -11.95 -0.12
C ASP A 56 -8.74 -11.40 1.03
N ILE A 57 -8.81 -10.07 1.14
CA ILE A 57 -9.60 -9.38 2.16
C ILE A 57 -10.93 -8.96 1.55
N LYS A 58 -12.01 -9.64 1.96
CA LYS A 58 -13.36 -9.35 1.48
C LYS A 58 -13.77 -7.92 1.83
N GLY A 59 -14.08 -7.12 0.80
CA GLY A 59 -14.62 -5.77 0.97
C GLY A 59 -13.69 -4.84 1.74
N LEU A 60 -12.37 -4.93 1.50
CA LEU A 60 -11.36 -4.13 2.20
C LEU A 60 -11.78 -2.66 2.32
N PHE A 61 -12.00 -1.96 1.21
CA PHE A 61 -12.29 -0.51 1.23
C PHE A 61 -13.63 -0.15 1.89
N ASP A 62 -14.61 -1.04 1.84
CA ASP A 62 -15.93 -0.81 2.45
C ASP A 62 -15.90 -1.01 3.98
N ASN A 63 -14.95 -1.80 4.49
CA ASN A 63 -14.91 -2.24 5.90
C ASN A 63 -13.65 -1.80 6.66
N ILE A 64 -12.88 -0.83 6.15
CA ILE A 64 -11.75 -0.26 6.89
C ILE A 64 -12.28 0.49 8.13
N ASP A 65 -11.77 0.10 9.30
CA ASP A 65 -11.96 0.84 10.54
C ASP A 65 -11.31 2.23 10.43
N HIS A 66 -12.14 3.27 10.46
CA HIS A 66 -11.70 4.65 10.27
C HIS A 66 -10.85 5.16 11.44
N GLU A 67 -11.07 4.68 12.67
CA GLU A 67 -10.25 5.10 13.80
C GLU A 67 -8.84 4.55 13.68
N LEU A 68 -8.69 3.28 13.28
CA LEU A 68 -7.40 2.66 13.04
C LEU A 68 -6.69 3.29 11.84
N LEU A 69 -7.42 3.56 10.75
CA LEU A 69 -6.87 4.25 9.57
C LEU A 69 -6.32 5.62 9.96
N MET A 70 -7.09 6.43 10.69
CA MET A 70 -6.65 7.77 11.08
C MET A 70 -5.51 7.75 12.10
N LYS A 71 -5.43 6.73 12.96
CA LYS A 71 -4.24 6.50 13.82
C LYS A 71 -2.99 6.27 12.97
N ALA A 72 -3.08 5.47 11.91
CA ALA A 72 -1.96 5.24 11.00
C ALA A 72 -1.56 6.51 10.24
N VAL A 73 -2.53 7.30 9.75
CA VAL A 73 -2.25 8.58 9.07
C VAL A 73 -1.52 9.53 10.01
N ARG A 74 -2.06 9.79 11.21
CA ARG A 74 -1.46 10.68 12.22
C ARG A 74 -0.07 10.24 12.67
N LYS A 75 0.20 8.94 12.68
CA LYS A 75 1.53 8.41 13.03
C LYS A 75 2.59 8.77 11.98
N ASN A 76 2.20 8.91 10.71
CA ASN A 76 3.11 9.08 9.59
C ASN A 76 3.02 10.47 8.94
N THR A 77 2.41 11.45 9.63
CA THR A 77 2.39 12.83 9.18
C THR A 77 2.49 13.79 10.37
N ASP A 78 3.21 14.89 10.16
CA ASP A 78 3.34 15.98 11.14
C ASP A 78 2.36 17.13 10.86
N SER A 79 1.46 16.96 9.87
CA SER A 79 0.42 17.96 9.58
C SER A 79 -0.52 18.08 10.79
N PRO A 80 -0.78 19.32 11.26
CA PRO A 80 -1.68 19.57 12.39
C PRO A 80 -3.13 19.13 12.11
#